data_AF-A0A836KGK6-F1
#
_entry.id   AF-A0A836KGK6-F1
#
_cell.length_a   1.000
_cell.length_b   1.000
_cell.length_c   1.000
_cell.angle_alpha   90.00
_cell.angle_beta   90.00
_cell.angle_gamma   90.00
#
_symmetry.space_group_name_H-M   'P 1'
#
loop_
_entity.id
_entity.type
_entity.pdbx_description
1 polymer ?
#
loop_
_entity_poly.entity_id
_entity_poly.type
_entity_poly.pdbx_seq_one_letter_code
_entity_poly.pdbx_strand_id
1 'polypeptide(L)'
;MMPSLFLLIDIDNTLYEYSETGFHHEMRDRIFAFAEQKVGLTMEEAEHLSRTYWLNYGLSLYGYVKEYNVDAKEYSDYVHQCAYDKLHYNGPLLDMLLSMQYAPEDAEKDDGLRATGVDHLYYFTNANHSHARKVLDSQGLRPIFIRRRPAGLPVEDDYCAKDQAGFEDEVEWLGFSYEDQWRLTNPETANKPMRRAYEVIYKAIKDRVTEDAKLVTTTAPAASEEVAVTSSSAERDSVTIKEVESKRAHLRPENFVMVDDSLMNIDAPLELGWSAVWYAHDAEELPTDVTEDASAPLYAAAVASGRLQVIRNILELKAAVERIRQINSRSTSS
;
A
#
# COMPACT_ATOMS: atom_id res chain seq x y z
N MET A 1 -8.06 -21.88 12.53
CA MET A 1 -7.56 -20.50 12.73
C MET A 1 -8.09 -19.65 11.59
N MET A 2 -8.47 -18.40 11.85
CA MET A 2 -8.81 -17.49 10.75
C MET A 2 -7.52 -17.08 10.01
N PRO A 3 -7.56 -16.94 8.67
CA PRO A 3 -6.36 -16.62 7.92
C PRO A 3 -5.88 -15.20 8.23
N SER A 4 -4.56 -15.01 8.31
CA SER A 4 -3.95 -13.68 8.22
C SER A 4 -4.09 -13.13 6.80
N LEU A 5 -4.35 -11.83 6.67
CA LEU A 5 -4.48 -11.17 5.37
C LEU A 5 -3.28 -10.24 5.13
N PHE A 6 -2.99 -10.00 3.85
CA PHE A 6 -2.00 -9.03 3.38
C PHE A 6 -2.76 -7.87 2.76
N LEU A 7 -2.75 -6.71 3.41
CA LEU A 7 -3.47 -5.52 2.96
C LEU A 7 -2.50 -4.58 2.27
N LEU A 8 -2.81 -4.22 1.03
CA LEU A 8 -2.13 -3.18 0.27
C LEU A 8 -3.06 -1.98 0.20
N ILE A 9 -2.68 -0.90 0.87
CA ILE A 9 -3.53 0.28 1.06
C ILE A 9 -2.95 1.45 0.27
N ASP A 10 -3.76 2.03 -0.61
CA ASP A 10 -3.42 3.28 -1.27
C ASP A 10 -3.31 4.44 -0.26
N ILE A 11 -2.64 5.52 -0.66
CA ILE A 11 -2.41 6.68 0.21
C ILE A 11 -3.34 7.83 -0.15
N ASP A 12 -3.28 8.28 -1.41
CA ASP A 12 -3.83 9.56 -1.82
C ASP A 12 -5.31 9.46 -2.08
N ASN A 13 -6.11 10.27 -1.39
CA ASN A 13 -7.56 10.13 -1.37
C ASN A 13 -8.07 8.80 -0.76
N THR A 14 -7.20 8.03 -0.08
CA THR A 14 -7.58 6.81 0.65
C THR A 14 -7.34 6.92 2.15
N LEU A 15 -6.11 7.25 2.58
CA LEU A 15 -5.78 7.44 4.00
C LEU A 15 -6.15 8.82 4.53
N TYR A 16 -6.47 9.73 3.62
CA TYR A 16 -6.98 11.08 3.86
C TYR A 16 -7.83 11.45 2.64
N GLU A 17 -8.72 12.43 2.75
CA GLU A 17 -9.52 12.86 1.60
C GLU A 17 -8.92 14.09 0.91
N TYR A 18 -9.04 14.16 -0.42
CA TYR A 18 -8.67 15.37 -1.16
C TYR A 18 -9.55 16.57 -0.81
N SER A 19 -10.77 16.34 -0.33
CA SER A 19 -11.70 17.37 0.17
C SER A 19 -11.11 18.11 1.39
N GLU A 20 -10.32 17.43 2.21
CA GLU A 20 -9.71 17.95 3.44
C GLU A 20 -8.42 18.73 3.16
N THR A 21 -7.63 18.29 2.17
CA THR A 21 -6.27 18.81 1.91
C THR A 21 -6.18 19.73 0.70
N GLY A 22 -7.04 19.56 -0.29
CA GLY A 22 -6.92 20.22 -1.60
C GLY A 22 -5.68 19.79 -2.41
N PHE A 23 -5.01 18.70 -2.04
CA PHE A 23 -3.80 18.24 -2.74
C PHE A 23 -4.03 17.97 -4.22
N HIS A 24 -5.21 17.47 -4.60
CA HIS A 24 -5.55 17.28 -6.00
C HIS A 24 -5.44 18.57 -6.84
N HIS A 25 -5.80 19.73 -6.28
CA HIS A 25 -5.63 21.01 -6.97
C HIS A 25 -4.15 21.40 -7.08
N GLU A 26 -3.38 21.27 -6.00
CA GLU A 26 -1.95 21.59 -6.00
C GLU A 26 -1.17 20.71 -6.98
N MET A 27 -1.42 19.40 -6.94
CA MET A 27 -0.79 18.44 -7.86
C MET A 27 -1.20 18.74 -9.30
N ARG A 28 -2.49 18.94 -9.59
CA ARG A 28 -2.96 19.29 -10.94
C ARG A 28 -2.27 20.55 -11.48
N ASP A 29 -2.27 21.63 -10.72
CA ASP A 29 -1.70 22.90 -11.15
C ASP A 29 -0.18 22.77 -11.38
N ARG A 30 0.50 21.95 -10.58
CA ARG A 30 1.93 21.61 -10.79
C ARG A 30 2.17 20.74 -12.00
N ILE A 31 1.32 19.76 -12.27
CA ILE A 31 1.44 18.95 -13.50
C ILE A 31 1.38 19.86 -14.72
N PHE A 32 0.44 20.80 -14.75
CA PHE A 32 0.28 21.73 -15.87
C PHE A 32 1.45 22.71 -15.98
N ALA A 33 1.91 23.27 -14.86
CA ALA A 33 3.09 24.13 -14.83
C ALA A 33 4.36 23.40 -15.30
N PHE A 34 4.53 22.13 -14.91
CA PHE A 34 5.65 21.31 -15.39
C PHE A 34 5.56 21.06 -16.89
N ALA A 35 4.38 20.65 -17.38
CA ALA A 35 4.15 20.41 -18.80
C ALA A 35 4.42 21.66 -19.65
N GLU A 36 3.99 22.83 -19.20
CA GLU A 36 4.28 24.10 -19.87
C GLU A 36 5.78 24.40 -19.89
N GLN A 37 6.45 24.33 -18.74
CA GLN A 37 7.84 24.76 -18.61
C GLN A 37 8.86 23.78 -19.20
N LYS A 38 8.58 22.48 -19.12
CA LYS A 38 9.55 21.41 -19.49
C LYS A 38 9.23 20.75 -20.81
N VAL A 39 7.95 20.68 -21.18
CA VAL A 39 7.50 20.03 -22.41
C VAL A 39 7.08 21.07 -23.47
N GLY A 40 6.72 22.28 -23.06
CA GLY A 40 6.27 23.35 -23.96
C GLY A 40 4.80 23.23 -24.36
N LEU A 41 4.00 22.51 -23.56
CA LEU A 41 2.56 22.34 -23.79
C LEU A 41 1.77 23.53 -23.25
N THR A 42 0.69 23.89 -23.93
CA THR A 42 -0.30 24.81 -23.36
C THR A 42 -1.03 24.17 -22.18
N MET A 43 -1.66 24.98 -21.33
CA MET A 43 -2.46 24.48 -20.20
C MET A 43 -3.58 23.52 -20.66
N GLU A 44 -4.27 23.84 -21.77
CA GLU A 44 -5.33 22.99 -22.33
C GLU A 44 -4.79 21.64 -22.83
N GLU A 45 -3.63 21.64 -23.50
CA GLU A 45 -2.97 20.41 -23.93
C GLU A 45 -2.50 19.57 -22.73
N ALA A 46 -1.93 20.22 -21.71
CA ALA A 46 -1.48 19.55 -20.49
C ALA A 46 -2.65 18.90 -19.74
N GLU A 47 -3.79 19.58 -19.65
CA GLU A 47 -5.02 19.03 -19.05
C GLU A 47 -5.52 17.81 -19.83
N HIS A 48 -5.65 17.96 -21.16
CA HIS A 48 -6.14 16.90 -22.01
C HIS A 48 -5.22 15.66 -21.98
N LEU A 49 -3.90 15.86 -22.09
CA LEU A 49 -2.91 14.78 -22.06
C LEU A 49 -2.81 14.15 -20.68
N SER A 50 -2.81 14.91 -19.59
CA SER A 50 -2.78 14.36 -18.23
C SER A 50 -3.96 13.43 -17.97
N ARG A 51 -5.16 13.84 -18.38
CA ARG A 51 -6.37 12.99 -18.29
C ARG A 51 -6.23 11.75 -19.15
N THR A 52 -5.72 11.89 -20.38
CA THR A 52 -5.53 10.79 -21.32
C THR A 52 -4.51 9.77 -20.79
N TYR A 53 -3.39 10.24 -20.25
CA TYR A 53 -2.36 9.40 -19.66
C TYR A 53 -2.84 8.72 -18.39
N TRP A 54 -3.58 9.42 -17.53
CA TRP A 54 -4.19 8.79 -16.35
C TRP A 54 -5.17 7.68 -16.76
N LEU A 55 -6.07 7.92 -17.73
CA LEU A 55 -7.01 6.89 -18.19
C LEU A 55 -6.30 5.69 -18.84
N ASN A 56 -5.26 5.94 -19.65
CA ASN A 56 -4.57 4.89 -20.40
C ASN A 56 -3.55 4.12 -19.55
N TYR A 57 -2.98 4.76 -18.52
CA TYR A 57 -1.80 4.26 -17.82
C TYR A 57 -1.94 4.23 -16.29
N GLY A 58 -3.02 4.77 -15.71
CA GLY A 58 -3.20 4.91 -14.27
C GLY A 58 -2.38 6.00 -13.59
N LEU A 59 -1.42 6.57 -14.32
CA LEU A 59 -0.47 7.54 -13.80
C LEU A 59 -0.02 8.46 -14.93
N SER A 60 -0.34 9.74 -14.84
CA SER A 60 0.01 10.73 -15.88
C SER A 60 1.53 10.82 -16.11
N LEU A 61 2.32 10.66 -15.04
CA LEU A 61 3.78 10.60 -15.09
C LEU A 61 4.28 9.55 -16.11
N TYR A 62 3.66 8.36 -16.18
CA TYR A 62 4.12 7.34 -17.13
C TYR A 62 3.98 7.79 -18.57
N GLY A 63 2.88 8.49 -18.91
CA GLY A 63 2.69 9.05 -20.24
C GLY A 63 3.73 10.10 -20.59
N TYR A 64 4.04 11.02 -19.66
CA TYR A 64 5.08 12.03 -19.86
C TYR A 64 6.49 11.42 -20.03
N VAL A 65 6.82 10.38 -19.26
CA VAL A 65 8.09 9.66 -19.43
C VAL A 65 8.14 8.97 -20.79
N LYS A 66 7.07 8.27 -21.16
CA LYS A 66 7.02 7.47 -22.39
C LYS A 66 7.01 8.31 -23.66
N GLU A 67 6.30 9.42 -23.68
CA GLU A 67 6.05 10.20 -24.89
C GLU A 67 6.96 11.43 -25.00
N TYR A 68 7.43 11.99 -23.88
CA TYR A 68 8.26 13.18 -23.85
C TYR A 68 9.63 12.96 -23.21
N ASN A 69 9.97 11.73 -22.80
CA ASN A 69 11.25 11.40 -22.17
C ASN A 69 11.57 12.30 -20.95
N VAL A 70 10.52 12.64 -20.20
CA VAL A 70 10.62 13.39 -18.94
C VAL A 70 11.40 12.56 -17.92
N ASP A 71 12.27 13.20 -17.12
CA ASP A 71 12.87 12.55 -15.97
C ASP A 71 11.81 12.34 -14.89
N ALA A 72 11.55 11.08 -14.55
CA ALA A 72 10.45 10.72 -13.68
C ALA A 72 10.61 11.27 -12.26
N LYS A 73 11.85 11.35 -11.79
CA LYS A 73 12.15 11.85 -10.44
C LYS A 73 12.01 13.37 -10.39
N GLU A 74 12.53 14.09 -11.37
CA GLU A 74 12.35 15.54 -11.47
C GLU A 74 10.87 15.93 -11.50
N TYR A 75 10.07 15.22 -12.30
CA TYR A 75 8.62 15.43 -12.37
C TYR A 75 7.95 15.16 -11.02
N SER A 76 8.19 13.99 -10.43
CA SER A 76 7.47 13.60 -9.22
C SER A 76 7.86 14.45 -8.01
N ASP A 77 9.15 14.81 -7.89
CA ASP A 77 9.67 15.74 -6.87
C ASP A 77 9.12 17.17 -7.02
N TYR A 78 8.71 17.57 -8.22
CA TYR A 78 8.08 18.85 -8.48
C TYR A 78 6.58 18.80 -8.19
N VAL A 79 5.87 17.79 -8.71
CA VAL A 79 4.42 17.67 -8.60
C VAL A 79 3.97 17.44 -7.14
N HIS A 80 4.72 16.66 -6.36
CA HIS A 80 4.39 16.38 -4.97
C HIS A 80 4.88 17.43 -3.96
N GLN A 81 5.14 18.67 -4.40
CA GLN A 81 5.42 19.80 -3.50
C GLN A 81 4.13 20.36 -2.90
N CYS A 82 3.43 19.52 -2.13
CA CYS A 82 2.19 19.85 -1.46
C CYS A 82 2.42 20.55 -0.12
N ALA A 83 1.43 21.32 0.34
CA ALA A 83 1.40 21.91 1.68
C ALA A 83 1.00 20.88 2.76
N TYR A 84 1.96 20.07 3.23
CA TYR A 84 1.71 18.97 4.16
C TYR A 84 1.24 19.39 5.57
N ASP A 85 1.27 20.68 5.92
CA ASP A 85 0.70 21.23 7.14
C ASP A 85 -0.85 21.14 7.19
N LYS A 86 -1.48 20.90 6.03
CA LYS A 86 -2.91 20.63 5.90
C LYS A 86 -3.31 19.22 6.36
N LEU A 87 -2.35 18.31 6.47
CA LEU A 87 -2.59 17.00 7.05
C LEU A 87 -2.49 17.09 8.57
N HIS A 88 -3.37 16.36 9.25
CA HIS A 88 -3.44 16.34 10.70
C HIS A 88 -3.27 14.93 11.22
N TYR A 89 -2.73 14.82 12.43
CA TYR A 89 -2.65 13.55 13.15
C TYR A 89 -4.03 12.89 13.24
N ASN A 90 -4.15 11.67 12.72
CA ASN A 90 -5.40 10.93 12.68
C ASN A 90 -5.38 9.77 13.67
N GLY A 91 -5.63 10.10 14.95
CA GLY A 91 -5.67 9.12 16.04
C GLY A 91 -6.65 7.96 15.80
N PRO A 92 -7.91 8.21 15.40
CA PRO A 92 -8.86 7.14 15.10
C PRO A 92 -8.39 6.18 14.00
N LEU A 93 -7.79 6.70 12.92
CA LEU A 93 -7.24 5.88 11.84
C LEU A 93 -6.04 5.05 12.33
N LEU A 94 -5.13 5.68 13.09
CA LEU A 94 -3.98 5.00 13.68
C LEU A 94 -4.43 3.85 14.59
N ASP A 95 -5.36 4.11 15.51
CA ASP A 95 -5.89 3.12 16.44
C ASP A 95 -6.57 1.96 15.70
N MET A 96 -7.35 2.27 14.65
CA MET A 96 -7.96 1.24 13.82
C MET A 96 -6.90 0.34 13.16
N LEU A 97 -5.91 0.93 12.46
CA LEU A 97 -4.86 0.18 11.77
C LEU A 97 -3.98 -0.63 12.73
N LEU A 98 -3.64 -0.07 13.90
CA LEU A 98 -2.95 -0.79 14.97
C LEU A 98 -3.76 -2.00 15.46
N SER A 99 -5.08 -1.86 15.56
CA SER A 99 -5.96 -2.95 16.01
C SER A 99 -6.10 -4.09 15.00
N MET A 100 -5.71 -3.88 13.74
CA MET A 100 -5.74 -4.89 12.66
C MET A 100 -4.40 -5.63 12.51
N GLN A 101 -3.31 -5.08 13.03
CA GLN A 101 -1.97 -5.64 12.84
C GLN A 101 -1.73 -6.95 13.60
N TYR A 102 -0.71 -7.67 13.14
CA TYR A 102 -0.15 -8.81 13.83
C TYR A 102 0.23 -8.48 15.28
N ALA A 103 -0.43 -9.14 16.22
CA ALA A 103 0.01 -9.25 17.60
C ALA A 103 0.20 -10.74 17.92
N PRO A 104 1.40 -11.16 18.36
CA PRO A 104 1.60 -12.54 18.79
C PRO A 104 0.68 -12.86 19.98
N GLU A 105 0.11 -14.07 20.01
CA GLU A 105 -0.85 -14.53 21.05
C GLU A 105 -0.32 -14.42 22.49
N ASP A 106 1.00 -14.30 22.65
CA ASP A 106 1.68 -14.22 23.95
C ASP A 106 1.96 -12.78 24.41
N ALA A 107 1.62 -11.75 23.60
CA ALA A 107 1.74 -10.36 24.04
C ALA A 107 0.77 -10.11 25.20
N GLU A 108 1.28 -9.69 26.36
CA GLU A 108 0.48 -9.53 27.57
C GLU A 108 -0.79 -8.71 27.33
N LYS A 109 -1.87 -9.23 27.92
CA LYS A 109 -3.26 -8.83 27.71
C LYS A 109 -3.51 -7.44 28.28
N ASP A 110 -4.08 -6.56 27.47
CA ASP A 110 -4.95 -5.50 27.97
C ASP A 110 -6.31 -5.55 27.25
N ASP A 111 -7.32 -5.19 28.03
CA ASP A 111 -8.76 -5.44 27.96
C ASP A 111 -9.46 -5.62 26.58
N GLY A 112 -10.11 -6.78 26.41
CA GLY A 112 -11.55 -6.81 26.13
C GLY A 112 -12.07 -6.73 24.69
N LEU A 113 -11.29 -6.36 23.68
CA LEU A 113 -11.85 -6.23 22.32
C LEU A 113 -10.82 -6.52 21.22
N ARG A 114 -10.58 -7.79 20.88
CA ARG A 114 -9.85 -8.12 19.65
C ARG A 114 -10.60 -9.06 18.72
N ALA A 115 -10.66 -8.61 17.47
CA ALA A 115 -11.00 -9.37 16.29
C ALA A 115 -10.06 -10.57 16.16
N THR A 116 -10.58 -11.67 15.64
CA THR A 116 -9.94 -13.00 15.61
C THR A 116 -8.97 -13.20 14.44
N GLY A 117 -8.36 -12.14 13.94
CA GLY A 117 -7.42 -12.22 12.81
C GLY A 117 -6.48 -11.02 12.76
N VAL A 118 -5.32 -11.28 12.17
CA VAL A 118 -4.10 -10.51 12.31
C VAL A 118 -3.57 -10.25 10.89
N ASP A 119 -3.30 -8.99 10.55
CA ASP A 119 -2.97 -8.59 9.18
C ASP A 119 -1.56 -8.02 9.02
N HIS A 120 -1.06 -8.13 7.80
CA HIS A 120 0.19 -7.55 7.34
C HIS A 120 -0.12 -6.36 6.45
N LEU A 121 0.14 -5.15 6.94
CA LEU A 121 -0.19 -3.89 6.27
C LEU A 121 0.99 -3.41 5.42
N TYR A 122 0.70 -3.00 4.20
CA TYR A 122 1.63 -2.36 3.27
C TYR A 122 0.94 -1.16 2.63
N TYR A 123 1.65 -0.06 2.43
CA TYR A 123 1.13 0.97 1.52
C TYR A 123 1.41 0.58 0.06
N PHE A 124 0.56 0.98 -0.87
CA PHE A 124 0.76 0.74 -2.28
C PHE A 124 0.21 1.91 -3.11
N THR A 125 1.09 2.83 -3.52
CA THR A 125 0.72 4.13 -4.10
C THR A 125 1.42 4.39 -5.44
N ASN A 126 0.78 5.17 -6.31
CA ASN A 126 1.41 5.76 -7.50
C ASN A 126 2.13 7.09 -7.23
N ALA A 127 2.07 7.60 -6.00
CA ALA A 127 2.90 8.72 -5.57
C ALA A 127 4.36 8.31 -5.39
N ASN A 128 5.23 9.32 -5.27
CA ASN A 128 6.64 9.09 -5.03
C ASN A 128 6.91 8.76 -3.55
N HIS A 129 8.04 8.13 -3.25
CA HIS A 129 8.38 7.75 -1.88
C HIS A 129 8.39 8.96 -0.92
N SER A 130 8.88 10.13 -1.35
CA SER A 130 8.97 11.31 -0.49
C SER A 130 7.59 11.83 -0.08
N HIS A 131 6.64 11.83 -1.02
CA HIS A 131 5.24 12.16 -0.78
C HIS A 131 4.61 11.18 0.20
N ALA A 132 4.72 9.87 -0.09
CA ALA A 132 4.19 8.81 0.76
C ALA A 132 4.66 8.97 2.21
N ARG A 133 5.96 9.15 2.43
CA ARG A 133 6.53 9.33 3.77
C ARG A 133 5.99 10.58 4.46
N LYS A 134 5.98 11.73 3.77
CA LYS A 134 5.47 12.99 4.34
C LYS A 134 3.99 12.88 4.72
N VAL A 135 3.16 12.24 3.89
CA VAL A 135 1.74 12.00 4.20
C VAL A 135 1.60 11.11 5.44
N LEU A 136 2.31 9.98 5.47
CA LEU A 136 2.23 9.01 6.57
C LEU A 136 2.77 9.59 7.88
N ASP A 137 3.87 10.35 7.84
CA ASP A 137 4.45 11.03 9.00
C ASP A 137 3.50 12.09 9.55
N SER A 138 2.94 12.98 8.70
CA SER A 138 2.01 14.04 9.13
C SER A 138 0.76 13.50 9.82
N GLN A 139 0.30 12.31 9.44
CA GLN A 139 -0.88 11.67 10.03
C GLN A 139 -0.56 10.79 11.24
N GLY A 140 0.72 10.60 11.59
CA GLY A 140 1.17 9.72 12.67
C GLY A 140 1.16 8.23 12.31
N LEU A 141 1.02 7.88 11.03
CA LEU A 141 0.91 6.50 10.53
C LEU A 141 2.26 5.82 10.30
N ARG A 142 3.36 6.56 10.41
CA ARG A 142 4.72 6.03 10.28
C ARG A 142 4.94 4.69 11.03
N PRO A 143 4.55 4.52 12.31
CA PRO A 143 4.82 3.28 13.05
C PRO A 143 4.12 2.03 12.49
N ILE A 144 3.15 2.21 11.59
CA ILE A 144 2.41 1.13 10.92
C ILE A 144 3.19 0.59 9.73
N PHE A 145 3.90 1.46 9.02
CA PHE A 145 4.51 1.16 7.72
C PHE A 145 6.03 1.16 7.77
N ILE A 146 6.63 1.03 8.96
CA ILE A 146 8.07 0.83 9.11
C ILE A 146 8.33 -0.40 9.96
N ARG A 147 9.49 -1.02 9.73
CA ARG A 147 10.12 -1.94 10.68
C ARG A 147 11.61 -1.64 10.76
N ARG A 148 12.26 -2.11 11.82
CA ARG A 148 13.72 -2.07 11.91
C ARG A 148 14.33 -2.94 10.82
N ARG A 149 15.36 -2.42 10.14
CA ARG A 149 16.07 -3.18 9.12
C ARG A 149 16.85 -4.33 9.76
N PRO A 150 16.68 -5.57 9.29
CA PRO A 150 17.52 -6.68 9.74
C PRO A 150 19.00 -6.44 9.43
N ALA A 151 19.87 -6.73 10.41
CA ALA A 151 21.31 -6.58 10.25
C ALA A 151 21.84 -7.47 9.11
N GLY A 152 22.66 -6.90 8.22
CA GLY A 152 23.31 -7.62 7.13
C GLY A 152 22.55 -7.65 5.80
N LEU A 153 21.35 -7.06 5.72
CA LEU A 153 20.72 -6.78 4.43
C LEU A 153 21.39 -5.56 3.76
N PRO A 154 21.73 -5.63 2.46
CA PRO A 154 22.25 -4.49 1.75
C PRO A 154 21.21 -3.36 1.78
N VAL A 155 21.69 -2.13 1.93
CA VAL A 155 20.89 -0.95 1.61
C VAL A 155 20.57 -1.03 0.12
N GLU A 156 19.29 -1.00 -0.27
CA GLU A 156 18.96 -0.72 -1.66
C GLU A 156 19.40 0.73 -1.96
N ASP A 157 20.53 0.88 -2.66
CA ASP A 157 21.27 2.14 -2.88
C ASP A 157 20.44 3.24 -3.58
N ASP A 158 19.34 2.88 -4.24
CA ASP A 158 18.57 3.78 -5.11
C ASP A 158 17.87 4.93 -4.35
N TYR A 159 17.67 4.78 -3.03
CA TYR A 159 16.98 5.79 -2.20
C TYR A 159 17.94 6.80 -1.52
N CYS A 160 19.25 6.64 -1.64
CA CYS A 160 20.17 7.21 -0.65
C CYS A 160 20.61 8.67 -0.88
N ALA A 161 20.72 9.14 -2.12
CA ALA A 161 21.40 10.43 -2.38
C ALA A 161 20.51 11.56 -2.90
N LYS A 162 19.28 11.27 -3.34
CA LYS A 162 18.41 12.27 -4.02
C LYS A 162 16.98 12.34 -3.47
N ASP A 163 16.64 11.57 -2.43
CA ASP A 163 15.34 11.60 -1.77
C ASP A 163 15.17 12.89 -0.95
N GLN A 164 14.06 13.63 -1.15
CA GLN A 164 13.76 14.85 -0.40
C GLN A 164 13.33 14.61 1.05
N ALA A 165 12.76 13.43 1.35
CA ALA A 165 12.43 13.00 2.71
C ALA A 165 13.67 12.52 3.49
N GLY A 166 14.84 12.43 2.84
CA GLY A 166 16.07 11.97 3.44
C GLY A 166 16.24 10.45 3.38
N PHE A 167 17.45 10.00 3.66
CA PHE A 167 17.81 8.59 3.67
C PHE A 167 17.79 8.02 5.09
N GLU A 168 17.23 6.82 5.23
CA GLU A 168 17.16 6.11 6.50
C GLU A 168 17.70 4.68 6.33
N ASP A 169 18.83 4.39 6.98
CA ASP A 169 19.51 3.09 6.95
C ASP A 169 18.99 2.12 8.00
N GLU A 170 18.51 2.63 9.14
CA GLU A 170 18.06 1.80 10.26
C GLU A 170 16.66 1.22 10.08
N VAL A 171 15.83 1.82 9.22
CA VAL A 171 14.45 1.39 8.99
C VAL A 171 14.22 0.87 7.57
N GLU A 172 13.20 0.03 7.44
CA GLU A 172 12.66 -0.45 6.19
C GLU A 172 11.18 -0.05 6.13
N TRP A 173 10.79 0.60 5.04
CA TRP A 173 9.40 0.94 4.79
C TRP A 173 8.64 -0.28 4.22
N LEU A 174 7.43 -0.48 4.74
CA LEU A 174 6.51 -1.54 4.36
C LEU A 174 5.51 -0.98 3.35
N GLY A 175 5.95 -0.89 2.10
CA GLY A 175 5.08 -0.51 1.01
C GLY A 175 5.83 -0.26 -0.28
N PHE A 176 5.08 0.19 -1.28
CA PHE A 176 5.54 0.28 -2.65
C PHE A 176 5.03 1.57 -3.31
N SER A 177 5.93 2.47 -3.68
CA SER A 177 5.66 3.70 -4.45
C SER A 177 5.73 3.43 -5.96
N TYR A 178 5.54 4.44 -6.81
CA TYR A 178 5.72 4.22 -8.26
C TYR A 178 7.17 3.81 -8.60
N GLU A 179 8.16 4.32 -7.86
CA GLU A 179 9.57 3.94 -8.05
C GLU A 179 9.79 2.46 -7.81
N ASP A 180 9.20 1.91 -6.73
CA ASP A 180 9.25 0.48 -6.42
C ASP A 180 8.60 -0.35 -7.53
N GLN A 181 7.41 0.07 -7.97
CA GLN A 181 6.69 -0.58 -9.06
C GLN A 181 7.52 -0.63 -10.34
N TRP A 182 8.08 0.50 -10.75
CA TRP A 182 8.85 0.61 -11.99
C TRP A 182 10.15 -0.19 -11.93
N ARG A 183 10.83 -0.18 -10.79
CA ARG A 183 12.04 -0.99 -10.56
C ARG A 183 11.73 -2.49 -10.64
N LEU A 184 10.66 -2.94 -9.98
CA LEU A 184 10.28 -4.35 -9.95
C LEU A 184 9.72 -4.88 -11.28
N THR A 185 9.22 -3.99 -12.14
CA THR A 185 8.64 -4.34 -13.45
C THR A 185 9.62 -4.23 -14.62
N ASN A 186 10.75 -3.56 -14.42
CA ASN A 186 11.84 -3.41 -15.39
C ASN A 186 12.20 -4.75 -16.11
N PRO A 187 12.39 -4.77 -17.44
CA PRO A 187 12.52 -3.63 -18.36
C PRO A 187 11.21 -3.01 -18.87
N GLU A 188 10.06 -3.63 -18.61
CA GLU A 188 8.77 -3.12 -19.08
C GLU A 188 8.02 -2.50 -17.91
N THR A 189 8.11 -1.18 -17.81
CA THR A 189 7.49 -0.39 -16.76
C THR A 189 5.99 -0.65 -16.64
N ALA A 190 5.56 -0.93 -15.41
CA ALA A 190 4.15 -0.99 -15.04
C ALA A 190 3.93 -0.40 -13.64
N ASN A 191 2.75 0.19 -13.44
CA ASN A 191 2.24 0.72 -12.18
C ASN A 191 0.73 0.44 -12.06
N LYS A 192 0.09 0.72 -10.93
CA LYS A 192 -1.38 0.63 -10.81
C LYS A 192 -2.05 1.46 -11.93
N PRO A 193 -3.03 0.91 -12.66
CA PRO A 193 -3.75 -0.35 -12.45
C PRO A 193 -3.23 -1.55 -13.25
N MET A 194 -2.06 -1.47 -13.88
CA MET A 194 -1.55 -2.54 -14.74
C MET A 194 -1.32 -3.84 -13.95
N ARG A 195 -1.92 -4.94 -14.40
CA ARG A 195 -1.83 -6.28 -13.76
C ARG A 195 -0.42 -6.68 -13.32
N ARG A 196 0.57 -6.42 -14.17
CA ARG A 196 1.98 -6.75 -13.92
C ARG A 196 2.51 -6.11 -12.63
N ALA A 197 2.07 -4.90 -12.27
CA ALA A 197 2.46 -4.23 -11.04
C ALA A 197 2.06 -5.10 -9.83
N TYR A 198 0.81 -5.54 -9.74
CA TYR A 198 0.32 -6.41 -8.67
C TYR A 198 1.04 -7.76 -8.61
N GLU A 199 1.33 -8.37 -9.76
CA GLU A 199 2.04 -9.65 -9.85
C GLU A 199 3.47 -9.56 -9.29
N VAL A 200 4.22 -8.50 -9.62
CA VAL A 200 5.58 -8.33 -9.10
C VAL A 200 5.59 -7.96 -7.62
N ILE A 201 4.59 -7.22 -7.16
CA ILE A 201 4.45 -6.84 -5.74
C ILE A 201 4.12 -8.06 -4.88
N TYR A 202 3.21 -8.93 -5.34
CA TYR A 202 2.95 -10.21 -4.69
C TYR A 202 4.21 -11.06 -4.59
N LYS A 203 4.99 -11.13 -5.67
CA LYS A 203 6.27 -11.82 -5.68
C LYS A 203 7.27 -11.19 -4.71
N ALA A 204 7.38 -9.86 -4.67
CA ALA A 204 8.28 -9.15 -3.76
C ALA A 204 7.96 -9.43 -2.29
N ILE A 205 6.67 -9.44 -1.92
CA ILE A 205 6.23 -9.82 -0.56
C ILE A 205 6.60 -11.28 -0.26
N LYS A 206 6.42 -12.19 -1.23
CA LYS A 206 6.81 -13.61 -1.09
C LYS A 206 8.31 -13.79 -0.90
N ASP A 207 9.11 -13.06 -1.65
CA ASP A 207 10.57 -13.12 -1.59
C ASP A 207 11.05 -12.56 -0.23
N ARG A 208 10.47 -11.44 0.23
CA ARG A 208 10.74 -10.86 1.56
C ARG A 208 10.39 -11.82 2.70
N VAL A 209 9.24 -12.49 2.65
CA VAL A 209 8.86 -13.53 3.64
C VAL A 209 9.84 -14.72 3.61
N THR A 210 10.41 -15.04 2.45
CA THR A 210 11.42 -16.09 2.33
C THR A 210 12.76 -15.67 2.94
N GLU A 211 13.16 -14.41 2.75
CA GLU A 211 14.36 -13.82 3.33
C GLU A 211 14.27 -13.69 4.85
N ASP A 212 13.16 -13.14 5.38
CA ASP A 212 12.90 -13.04 6.81
C ASP A 212 13.04 -14.40 7.50
N ALA A 213 12.56 -15.47 6.87
CA ALA A 213 12.67 -16.81 7.41
C ALA A 213 14.11 -17.37 7.44
N LYS A 214 14.95 -16.98 6.48
CA LYS A 214 16.38 -17.33 6.49
C LYS A 214 17.10 -16.62 7.62
N LEU A 215 16.79 -15.34 7.83
CA LEU A 215 17.37 -14.54 8.92
C LEU A 215 17.04 -15.12 10.28
N VAL A 216 15.77 -15.43 10.51
CA VAL A 216 15.28 -16.00 11.77
C VAL A 216 15.87 -17.40 12.06
N THR A 217 16.13 -18.21 11.04
CA THR A 217 16.80 -19.52 11.22
C THR A 217 18.29 -19.41 11.50
N THR A 218 18.98 -18.36 11.01
CA THR A 218 20.39 -18.11 11.30
C THR A 218 20.67 -17.51 12.67
N THR A 219 19.69 -16.85 13.29
CA THR A 219 19.81 -16.22 14.62
C THR A 219 19.46 -17.14 15.79
N ALA A 220 18.96 -18.35 15.55
CA ALA A 220 18.69 -19.32 16.62
C ALA A 220 20.01 -19.94 17.14
N PRO A 221 20.38 -19.77 18.43
CA PRO A 221 21.57 -20.39 18.97
C PRO A 221 21.37 -21.89 19.14
N ALA A 222 22.40 -22.68 18.86
CA ALA A 222 22.55 -24.00 19.46
C ALA A 222 22.47 -23.85 20.98
N ALA A 223 21.61 -24.65 21.62
CA ALA A 223 21.34 -24.59 23.05
C ALA A 223 22.63 -24.60 23.90
N SER A 224 22.87 -23.53 24.65
CA SER A 224 23.59 -23.57 25.93
C SER A 224 23.56 -22.21 26.66
N GLU A 225 22.96 -22.26 27.84
CA GLU A 225 23.19 -21.49 29.09
C GLU A 225 22.72 -20.03 29.25
N GLU A 226 22.08 -19.86 30.42
CA GLU A 226 21.39 -18.69 30.96
C GLU A 226 22.30 -17.48 31.17
N VAL A 227 21.83 -16.29 30.79
CA VAL A 227 22.01 -15.07 31.60
C VAL A 227 20.74 -14.23 31.52
N ALA A 228 20.08 -14.06 32.65
CA ALA A 228 18.97 -13.15 32.83
C ALA A 228 19.46 -11.69 32.75
N VAL A 229 18.95 -10.94 31.78
CA VAL A 229 19.01 -9.47 31.78
C VAL A 229 17.60 -8.94 31.52
N THR A 230 17.06 -8.28 32.55
CA THR A 230 15.85 -7.49 32.49
C THR A 230 16.09 -6.20 31.71
N SER A 231 15.37 -5.98 30.61
CA SER A 231 15.12 -4.63 30.09
C SER A 231 13.86 -4.60 29.24
N SER A 232 12.83 -3.99 29.81
CA SER A 232 11.60 -3.59 29.14
C SER A 232 11.88 -2.56 28.03
N SER A 233 11.01 -2.54 27.02
CA SER A 233 10.94 -1.64 25.84
C SER A 233 11.69 -2.02 24.55
N ALA A 234 12.39 -3.16 24.49
CA ALA A 234 13.16 -3.58 23.29
C ALA A 234 12.48 -4.63 22.38
N GLU A 235 11.24 -5.06 22.66
CA GLU A 235 10.65 -6.26 22.03
C GLU A 235 9.90 -6.01 20.70
N ARG A 236 9.78 -4.77 20.22
CA ARG A 236 9.09 -4.48 18.93
C ARG A 236 9.99 -4.52 17.69
N ASP A 237 11.26 -4.91 17.85
CA ASP A 237 12.34 -4.57 16.90
C ASP A 237 12.85 -5.71 16.01
N SER A 238 12.30 -6.93 16.11
CA SER A 238 12.74 -8.06 15.28
C SER A 238 11.55 -8.89 14.77
N VAL A 239 11.59 -9.27 13.48
CA VAL A 239 10.60 -10.18 12.89
C VAL A 239 10.58 -11.47 13.69
N THR A 240 9.44 -11.80 14.29
CA THR A 240 9.35 -12.99 15.16
C THR A 240 9.20 -14.26 14.35
N ILE A 241 9.68 -15.41 14.87
CA ILE A 241 9.44 -16.74 14.26
C ILE A 241 7.95 -16.93 13.96
N LYS A 242 7.08 -16.60 14.92
CA LYS A 242 5.63 -16.74 14.79
C LYS A 242 5.03 -15.87 13.69
N GLU A 243 5.53 -14.65 13.51
CA GLU A 243 5.10 -13.76 12.43
C GLU A 243 5.51 -14.34 11.06
N VAL A 244 6.74 -14.81 10.90
CA VAL A 244 7.21 -15.44 9.66
C VAL A 244 6.41 -16.71 9.33
N GLU A 245 6.17 -17.56 10.32
CA GLU A 245 5.36 -18.77 10.17
C GLU A 245 3.92 -18.43 9.76
N SER A 246 3.33 -17.40 10.37
CA SER A 246 2.00 -16.91 9.98
C SER A 246 1.99 -16.40 8.54
N LYS A 247 2.95 -15.55 8.15
CA LYS A 247 3.07 -15.05 6.77
C LYS A 247 3.18 -16.20 5.78
N ARG A 248 4.07 -17.16 6.03
CA ARG A 248 4.27 -18.35 5.18
C ARG A 248 3.00 -19.20 5.05
N ALA A 249 2.29 -19.42 6.16
CA ALA A 249 1.08 -20.23 6.18
C ALA A 249 -0.09 -19.59 5.41
N HIS A 250 -0.06 -18.27 5.18
CA HIS A 250 -1.16 -17.51 4.59
C HIS A 250 -0.82 -16.82 3.26
N LEU A 251 0.38 -17.02 2.71
CA LEU A 251 0.81 -16.39 1.46
C LEU A 251 0.16 -17.04 0.24
N ARG A 252 -1.07 -16.64 -0.06
CA ARG A 252 -1.86 -17.10 -1.22
C ARG A 252 -2.71 -15.94 -1.75
N PRO A 253 -3.00 -15.87 -3.07
CA PRO A 253 -3.71 -14.74 -3.66
C PRO A 253 -5.03 -14.38 -2.97
N GLU A 254 -5.80 -15.39 -2.52
CA GLU A 254 -7.08 -15.15 -1.85
C GLU A 254 -6.96 -14.38 -0.52
N ASN A 255 -5.79 -14.40 0.13
CA ASN A 255 -5.54 -13.69 1.38
C ASN A 255 -4.97 -12.28 1.17
N PHE A 256 -4.85 -11.81 -0.07
CA PHE A 256 -4.47 -10.43 -0.38
C PHE A 256 -5.71 -9.57 -0.51
N VAL A 257 -5.63 -8.34 0.00
CA VAL A 257 -6.70 -7.35 -0.06
C VAL A 257 -6.13 -6.04 -0.58
N MET A 258 -6.64 -5.55 -1.71
CA MET A 258 -6.36 -4.21 -2.20
C MET A 258 -7.34 -3.21 -1.57
N VAL A 259 -6.87 -2.10 -1.05
CA VAL A 259 -7.70 -0.99 -0.55
C VAL A 259 -7.34 0.25 -1.36
N ASP A 260 -8.31 0.78 -2.10
CA ASP A 260 -8.09 1.89 -3.04
C ASP A 260 -9.41 2.66 -3.23
N ASP A 261 -9.32 3.96 -3.47
CA ASP A 261 -10.47 4.80 -3.82
C ASP A 261 -10.80 4.72 -5.32
N SER A 262 -9.84 4.36 -6.17
CA SER A 262 -10.04 4.26 -7.61
C SER A 262 -10.50 2.88 -8.05
N LEU A 263 -11.67 2.80 -8.69
CA LEU A 263 -12.21 1.54 -9.22
C LEU A 263 -11.26 0.83 -10.21
N MET A 264 -10.57 1.59 -11.07
CA MET A 264 -9.66 0.97 -12.03
C MET A 264 -8.50 0.21 -11.35
N ASN A 265 -8.13 0.59 -10.12
CA ASN A 265 -7.04 -0.03 -9.36
C ASN A 265 -7.46 -1.34 -8.67
N ILE A 266 -8.76 -1.69 -8.64
CA ILE A 266 -9.22 -2.94 -8.02
C ILE A 266 -9.48 -4.07 -9.02
N ASP A 267 -9.55 -3.77 -10.32
CA ASP A 267 -9.78 -4.77 -11.37
C ASP A 267 -8.72 -5.87 -11.37
N ALA A 268 -7.46 -5.51 -11.54
CA ALA A 268 -6.35 -6.46 -11.59
C ALA A 268 -6.25 -7.33 -10.31
N PRO A 269 -6.34 -6.79 -9.08
CA PRO A 269 -6.47 -7.59 -7.87
C PRO A 269 -7.59 -8.63 -7.94
N LEU A 270 -8.81 -8.21 -8.30
CA LEU A 270 -9.97 -9.10 -8.34
C LEU A 270 -9.80 -10.23 -9.37
N GLU A 271 -9.19 -9.95 -10.51
CA GLU A 271 -8.84 -10.94 -11.54
C GLU A 271 -7.66 -11.85 -11.14
N LEU A 272 -6.77 -11.39 -10.25
CA LEU A 272 -5.70 -12.20 -9.66
C LEU A 272 -6.20 -13.11 -8.54
N GLY A 273 -7.49 -13.05 -8.20
CA GLY A 273 -8.10 -13.82 -7.13
C GLY A 273 -7.96 -13.18 -5.75
N TRP A 274 -7.52 -11.92 -5.68
CA TRP A 274 -7.50 -11.16 -4.44
C TRP A 274 -8.91 -10.71 -4.07
N SER A 275 -9.03 -10.19 -2.85
CA SER A 275 -10.18 -9.38 -2.44
C SER A 275 -9.84 -7.89 -2.58
N ALA A 276 -10.86 -7.05 -2.54
CA ALA A 276 -10.71 -5.60 -2.57
C ALA A 276 -11.69 -4.91 -1.62
N VAL A 277 -11.28 -3.78 -1.08
CA VAL A 277 -12.12 -2.80 -0.39
C VAL A 277 -12.06 -1.53 -1.21
N TRP A 278 -13.18 -1.18 -1.84
CA TRP A 278 -13.31 0.08 -2.56
C TRP A 278 -13.78 1.17 -1.60
N TYR A 279 -12.98 2.22 -1.47
CA TYR A 279 -13.40 3.43 -0.76
C TYR A 279 -14.12 4.35 -1.74
N ALA A 280 -15.46 4.26 -1.72
CA ALA A 280 -16.30 5.02 -2.62
C ALA A 280 -16.55 6.41 -2.03
N HIS A 281 -16.01 7.45 -2.66
CA HIS A 281 -16.25 8.82 -2.25
C HIS A 281 -17.63 9.30 -2.70
N ASP A 282 -18.12 10.36 -2.07
CA ASP A 282 -19.41 10.98 -2.39
C ASP A 282 -20.57 9.96 -2.50
N ALA A 283 -21.39 10.10 -3.55
CA ALA A 283 -22.50 9.22 -3.89
C ALA A 283 -22.14 8.22 -5.00
N GLU A 284 -20.85 7.93 -5.22
CA GLU A 284 -20.41 7.01 -6.28
C GLU A 284 -20.96 5.60 -6.05
N GLU A 285 -21.57 4.97 -7.04
CA GLU A 285 -22.03 3.59 -6.93
C GLU A 285 -21.21 2.68 -7.85
N LEU A 286 -21.15 1.39 -7.52
CA LEU A 286 -20.52 0.42 -8.42
C LEU A 286 -21.27 0.42 -9.76
N PRO A 287 -20.55 0.46 -10.89
CA PRO A 287 -21.22 0.43 -12.18
C PRO A 287 -21.91 -0.93 -12.36
N THR A 288 -23.13 -0.88 -12.90
CA THR A 288 -23.97 -2.07 -13.13
C THR A 288 -24.18 -2.37 -14.61
N ASP A 289 -23.89 -1.40 -15.49
CA ASP A 289 -24.04 -1.53 -16.93
C ASP A 289 -22.67 -1.73 -17.60
N VAL A 290 -22.53 -2.82 -18.36
CA VAL A 290 -21.32 -3.17 -19.11
C VAL A 290 -20.98 -2.16 -20.21
N THR A 291 -21.98 -1.39 -20.66
CA THR A 291 -21.80 -0.34 -21.66
C THR A 291 -21.19 0.94 -21.07
N GLU A 292 -21.31 1.12 -19.75
CA GLU A 292 -20.69 2.22 -19.01
C GLU A 292 -19.30 1.82 -18.48
N ASP A 293 -19.17 0.58 -17.99
CA ASP A 293 -17.92 0.03 -17.49
C ASP A 293 -17.80 -1.47 -17.83
N ALA A 294 -16.76 -1.83 -18.58
CA ALA A 294 -16.51 -3.21 -18.99
C ALA A 294 -16.29 -4.18 -17.80
N SER A 295 -15.88 -3.65 -16.65
CA SER A 295 -15.64 -4.38 -15.40
C SER A 295 -16.89 -4.54 -14.53
N ALA A 296 -18.05 -3.97 -14.90
CA ALA A 296 -19.30 -4.13 -14.15
C ALA A 296 -19.66 -5.59 -13.80
N PRO A 297 -19.53 -6.59 -14.71
CA PRO A 297 -19.74 -7.99 -14.36
C PRO A 297 -18.74 -8.55 -13.35
N LEU A 298 -17.49 -8.08 -13.39
CA LEU A 298 -16.44 -8.46 -12.44
C LEU A 298 -16.80 -7.97 -11.03
N TYR A 299 -17.20 -6.71 -10.91
CA TYR A 299 -17.63 -6.13 -9.62
C TYR A 299 -18.85 -6.86 -9.04
N ALA A 300 -19.87 -7.12 -9.86
CA ALA A 300 -21.07 -7.84 -9.42
C ALA A 300 -20.72 -9.25 -8.89
N ALA A 301 -19.85 -9.99 -9.59
CA ALA A 301 -19.39 -11.31 -9.15
C ALA A 301 -18.52 -11.23 -7.87
N ALA A 302 -17.67 -10.19 -7.75
CA ALA A 302 -16.84 -9.98 -6.58
C ALA A 302 -17.67 -9.61 -5.33
N VAL A 303 -18.71 -8.78 -5.47
CA VAL A 303 -19.65 -8.46 -4.39
C VAL A 303 -20.46 -9.70 -4.00
N ALA A 304 -20.98 -10.47 -4.97
CA ALA A 304 -21.75 -11.68 -4.70
C ALA A 304 -20.94 -12.77 -3.99
N SER A 305 -19.65 -12.88 -4.30
CA SER A 305 -18.70 -13.75 -3.57
C SER A 305 -18.18 -13.13 -2.27
N GLY A 306 -18.47 -11.85 -2.02
CA GLY A 306 -18.03 -11.06 -0.87
C GLY A 306 -16.54 -10.71 -0.87
N ARG A 307 -15.84 -10.92 -1.99
CA ARG A 307 -14.45 -10.50 -2.22
C ARG A 307 -14.31 -9.00 -2.48
N LEU A 308 -15.38 -8.32 -2.87
CA LEU A 308 -15.41 -6.86 -2.94
C LEU A 308 -16.30 -6.31 -1.83
N GLN A 309 -15.72 -5.45 -0.99
CA GLN A 309 -16.44 -4.65 0.00
C GLN A 309 -16.40 -3.18 -0.42
N VAL A 310 -17.48 -2.45 -0.16
CA VAL A 310 -17.55 -1.01 -0.40
C VAL A 310 -17.65 -0.32 0.95
N ILE A 311 -16.83 0.70 1.17
CA ILE A 311 -16.87 1.56 2.35
C ILE A 311 -17.05 3.02 1.94
N ARG A 312 -17.65 3.82 2.83
CA ARG A 312 -17.84 5.27 2.64
C ARG A 312 -17.02 6.10 3.61
N ASN A 313 -16.34 5.44 4.53
CA ASN A 313 -15.46 6.04 5.49
C ASN A 313 -14.32 5.05 5.74
N ILE A 314 -13.08 5.53 5.73
CA ILE A 314 -11.90 4.70 5.95
C ILE A 314 -11.95 3.92 7.28
N LEU A 315 -12.66 4.43 8.31
CA LEU A 315 -12.82 3.76 9.60
C LEU A 315 -13.72 2.50 9.53
N GLU A 316 -14.42 2.27 8.43
CA GLU A 316 -15.15 1.02 8.17
C GLU A 316 -14.24 -0.11 7.67
N LEU A 317 -12.99 0.18 7.31
CA LEU A 317 -12.06 -0.76 6.71
C LEU A 317 -11.89 -2.03 7.55
N LYS A 318 -11.74 -1.89 8.87
CA LYS A 318 -11.61 -3.03 9.78
C LYS A 318 -12.79 -4.02 9.63
N ALA A 319 -14.01 -3.50 9.66
CA ALA A 319 -15.21 -4.33 9.54
C ALA A 319 -15.32 -4.98 8.15
N ALA A 320 -14.92 -4.27 7.08
CA ALA A 320 -14.86 -4.82 5.73
C ALA A 320 -13.86 -5.98 5.62
N VAL A 321 -12.66 -5.81 6.17
CA VAL A 321 -11.59 -6.82 6.18
C VAL A 321 -11.98 -8.04 7.01
N GLU A 322 -12.66 -7.85 8.14
CA GLU A 322 -13.21 -8.96 8.93
C GLU A 322 -14.23 -9.79 8.14
N ARG A 323 -15.10 -9.16 7.34
CA ARG A 323 -16.04 -9.87 6.46
C ARG A 323 -15.32 -10.69 5.40
N ILE A 324 -14.32 -10.11 4.72
CA ILE A 324 -13.48 -10.82 3.75
C ILE A 324 -12.81 -12.03 4.40
N ARG A 325 -12.23 -11.87 5.59
CA ARG A 325 -11.57 -12.95 6.33
C ARG A 325 -12.51 -14.12 6.63
N GLN A 326 -13.74 -13.82 7.05
CA GLN A 326 -14.75 -14.83 7.33
C GLN A 326 -15.10 -15.64 6.07
N ILE A 327 -15.23 -14.98 4.93
CA ILE A 327 -15.50 -15.62 3.64
C ILE A 327 -14.35 -16.55 3.25
N ASN A 328 -13.12 -16.04 3.25
CA ASN A 328 -11.94 -16.82 2.87
C ASN A 328 -11.77 -18.08 3.74
N SER A 329 -12.06 -17.99 5.04
CA SER A 329 -11.98 -19.13 5.95
C SER A 329 -12.98 -20.26 5.64
N ARG A 330 -14.15 -19.91 5.09
CA ARG A 330 -15.18 -20.90 4.70
C ARG A 330 -14.78 -21.62 3.42
N SER A 331 -14.21 -20.89 2.45
CA SER A 331 -13.74 -21.47 1.19
C SER A 331 -12.56 -22.44 1.36
N THR A 332 -11.71 -22.25 2.37
CA THR A 332 -10.61 -23.20 2.66
C THR A 332 -11.05 -24.46 3.40
N SER A 333 -12.28 -24.51 3.92
CA SER A 333 -12.80 -25.63 4.70
C SER A 333 -13.71 -26.58 3.90
N SER A 334 -13.99 -26.25 2.63
CA SER A 334 -14.83 -27.01 1.69
C SER A 334 -13.99 -27.76 0.66
#